data_AF-A0A382I9W8-F1
#
_entry.id   AF-A0A382I9W8-F1
#
_cell.length_a   1.000
_cell.length_b   1.000
_cell.length_c   1.000
_cell.angle_alpha   90.00
_cell.angle_beta   90.00
_cell.angle_gamma   90.00
#
_symmetry.space_group_name_H-M   'P 1'
#
loop_
_entity.id
_entity.type
_entity.pdbx_description
1 polymer ?
#
loop_
_entity_poly.entity_id
_entity_poly.type
_entity_poly.pdbx_seq_one_letter_code
_entity_poly.pdbx_strand_id
1 'polypeptide(L)' 'QQENPVRHLLSCMDLEIEKAAYQDKVALHVSVPSQQMQELTQRVRDVTSGTGVVITG' A
#
# COMPACT_ATOMS: atom_id res chain seq x y z
N GLN A 1 -10.89 -15.55 -4.45
CA GLN A 1 -9.63 -14.98 -3.94
C GLN A 1 -9.94 -13.52 -3.62
N GLN A 2 -9.91 -13.12 -2.35
CA GLN A 2 -10.11 -11.70 -1.99
C GLN A 2 -8.87 -10.93 -2.42
N GLU A 3 -9.05 -9.99 -3.34
CA GLU A 3 -8.00 -9.09 -3.80
C GLU A 3 -7.56 -8.20 -2.61
N ASN A 4 -6.25 -8.05 -2.42
CA ASN A 4 -5.74 -7.21 -1.33
C ASN A 4 -6.18 -5.76 -1.58
N PRO A 5 -6.96 -5.13 -0.67
CA PRO A 5 -7.49 -3.78 -0.88
C PRO A 5 -6.40 -2.72 -1.08
N VAL A 6 -5.20 -2.96 -0.55
CA VAL A 6 -4.03 -2.10 -0.78
C VAL A 6 -3.51 -2.21 -2.22
N ARG A 7 -3.57 -3.39 -2.86
CA ARG A 7 -3.19 -3.53 -4.28
C ARG A 7 -4.12 -2.73 -5.19
N HIS A 8 -5.42 -2.78 -4.92
CA HIS A 8 -6.39 -1.99 -5.66
C HIS A 8 -6.17 -0.48 -5.45
N LEU A 9 -5.93 -0.06 -4.20
CA LEU A 9 -5.58 1.33 -3.88
C LEU A 9 -4.36 1.83 -4.67
N LEU A 10 -3.27 1.06 -4.68
CA LEU A 10 -2.04 1.42 -5.39
C LEU A 10 -2.29 1.56 -6.89
N SER A 11 -3.08 0.66 -7.48
CA SER A 11 -3.48 0.78 -8.89
C SER A 11 -4.30 2.04 -9.16
N CYS A 12 -5.20 2.45 -8.26
CA CYS A 12 -5.98 3.67 -8.39
C CYS A 12 -5.15 4.95 -8.23
N MET A 13 -3.94 4.85 -7.67
CA MET A 13 -3.00 5.96 -7.50
C MET A 13 -1.91 5.96 -8.58
N ASP A 14 -2.02 5.10 -9.60
CA ASP A 14 -0.99 4.86 -10.62
C ASP A 14 0.39 4.52 -10.02
N LEU A 15 0.39 3.83 -8.87
CA LEU A 15 1.60 3.39 -8.19
C LEU A 15 1.92 1.93 -8.55
N GLU A 16 3.11 1.71 -9.09
CA GLU A 16 3.58 0.39 -9.46
C GLU A 16 4.15 -0.37 -8.24
N ILE A 17 3.81 -1.67 -8.15
CA ILE A 17 4.36 -2.56 -7.13
C ILE A 17 5.65 -3.17 -7.65
N GLU A 18 6.78 -2.76 -7.08
CA GLU A 18 8.11 -3.27 -7.43
C GLU A 18 8.32 -4.69 -6.88
N LYS A 19 7.87 -4.92 -5.65
CA LYS A 19 8.04 -6.21 -4.96
C LYS A 19 6.87 -6.48 -4.02
N ALA A 20 6.47 -7.73 -3.96
CA ALA A 20 5.49 -8.21 -3.00
C ALA A 20 6.02 -9.43 -2.27
N ALA A 21 5.87 -9.45 -0.94
CA ALA A 21 6.14 -10.60 -0.09
C ALA A 21 4.84 -11.07 0.57
N TYR A 22 4.53 -12.36 0.40
CA TYR A 22 3.33 -13.01 0.92
C TYR A 22 3.74 -14.07 1.94
N GLN A 23 4.15 -13.63 3.12
CA GLN A 23 4.44 -14.50 4.27
C GLN A 23 3.29 -14.38 5.29
N ASP A 24 3.59 -14.35 6.60
CA ASP A 24 2.60 -14.15 7.67
C ASP A 24 1.84 -12.82 7.55
N LYS A 25 2.49 -11.82 6.93
CA LYS A 25 1.87 -10.56 6.51
C LYS A 25 2.22 -10.27 5.06
N VAL A 26 1.34 -9.53 4.39
CA VAL A 26 1.62 -9.02 3.04
C VAL A 26 2.43 -7.73 3.16
N ALA A 27 3.62 -7.71 2.55
CA ALA A 27 4.42 -6.51 2.39
C ALA A 27 4.51 -6.14 0.91
N LEU A 28 4.18 -4.89 0.57
CA LEU A 28 4.24 -4.34 -0.78
C LEU A 28 5.28 -3.21 -0.79
N HIS A 29 6.22 -3.28 -1.73
CA HIS A 29 7.22 -2.26 -1.96
C HIS A 29 6.82 -1.48 -3.21
N VAL A 30 6.75 -0.16 -3.07
CA VAL A 30 6.30 0.78 -4.11
C VAL A 30 7.21 2.01 -4.10
N SER A 31 7.46 2.57 -5.27
CA SER A 31 8.06 3.90 -5.41
C SER A 31 6.96 4.96 -5.37
N VAL A 32 7.07 5.91 -4.45
CA VAL A 32 6.02 6.92 -4.21
C VAL A 32 6.67 8.31 -4.13
N PRO A 33 6.14 9.32 -4.84
CA PRO A 33 6.56 10.69 -4.66
C PRO A 33 6.34 11.15 -3.22
N SER A 34 7.31 11.85 -2.62
CA SER A 34 7.22 12.32 -1.23
C SER A 34 5.96 13.15 -0.94
N GLN A 35 5.46 13.90 -1.95
CA GLN A 35 4.23 14.68 -1.87
C GLN A 35 2.97 13.83 -1.66
N GLN A 36 2.97 12.57 -2.11
CA GLN A 36 1.83 11.66 -2.01
C GLN A 36 1.90 10.75 -0.77
N MET A 37 3.02 10.76 -0.02
CA MET A 37 3.23 9.87 1.12
C MET A 37 2.17 10.04 2.23
N GLN A 38 1.77 11.28 2.50
CA GLN A 38 0.75 11.56 3.51
C GLN A 38 -0.63 11.01 3.08
N GLU A 39 -1.00 11.22 1.82
CA GLU A 39 -2.25 10.71 1.25
C GLU A 39 -2.26 9.18 1.22
N LEU A 40 -1.19 8.55 0.75
CA LEU A 40 -1.05 7.10 0.73
C LEU A 40 -1.18 6.51 2.13
N THR A 41 -0.51 7.09 3.13
CA THR A 41 -0.57 6.61 4.52
C THR A 41 -2.00 6.64 5.05
N GLN A 42 -2.73 7.73 4.80
CA GLN A 42 -4.12 7.84 5.23
C GLN A 42 -5.01 6.81 4.50
N ARG A 43 -4.92 6.72 3.17
CA ARG A 43 -5.73 5.79 2.39
C ARG A 43 -5.45 4.32 2.71
N VAL A 44 -4.19 3.95 2.93
CA VAL A 44 -3.81 2.59 3.36
C VAL A 44 -4.48 2.28 4.70
N ARG A 45 -4.48 3.21 5.65
CA ARG A 45 -5.16 3.05 6.93
C ARG A 45 -6.68 2.87 6.75
N ASP A 46 -7.29 3.66 5.87
CA ASP A 46 -8.74 3.62 5.62
C ASP A 46 -9.17 2.28 4.99
N VAL A 47 -8.49 1.81 3.94
CA VAL A 47 -8.85 0.56 3.23
C VAL A 47 -8.50 -0.72 4.01
N THR A 48 -7.73 -0.61 5.09
CA THR A 48 -7.33 -1.73 5.96
C THR A 48 -7.97 -1.65 7.35
N SER A 49 -8.97 -0.79 7.54
CA SER A 49 -9.64 -0.58 8.83
C SER A 49 -8.66 -0.29 9.97
N GLY A 50 -7.57 0.42 9.68
CA GLY A 50 -6.54 0.83 10.65
C GLY A 50 -5.36 -0.13 10.83
N THR A 51 -5.33 -1.27 10.14
CA THR A 51 -4.30 -2.32 10.36
C THR A 51 -3.08 -2.19 9.45
N GLY A 52 -3.21 -1.52 8.32
CA GLY A 52 -2.13 -1.28 7.36
C GLY A 52 -1.17 -0.18 7.85
N VAL A 53 0.11 -0.39 7.57
CA VAL A 53 1.20 0.54 7.94
C VAL A 53 2.05 0.81 6.72
N VAL A 54 2.44 2.08 6.54
CA VAL A 54 3.40 2.51 5.53
C VAL A 54 4.71 2.81 6.24
N ILE A 55 5.81 2.22 5.76
CA ILE A 55 7.16 2.39 6.32
C ILE A 55 8.05 2.91 5.18
N THR A 56 8.78 4.00 5.42
CA THR A 56 9.79 4.50 4.49
C THR A 56 11.12 3.80 4.73
N GLY A 57 11.76 3.32 3.66
CA GLY A 57 13.07 2.65 3.69
C GLY A 57 14.05 3.27 2.73
#